data_AF-A0A953DHF5-F1
#
_entry.id   AF-A0A953DHF5-F1
#
_cell.length_a   1.000
_cell.length_b   1.000
_cell.length_c   1.000
_cell.angle_alpha   90.00
_cell.angle_beta   90.00
_cell.angle_gamma   90.00
#
_symmetry.space_group_name_H-M   'P 1'
#
loop_
_entity.id
_entity.type
_entity.pdbx_description
1 polymer ?
#
loop_
_entity_poly.entity_id
_entity_poly.type
_entity_poly.pdbx_seq_one_letter_code
_entity_poly.pdbx_strand_id
1 'polypeptide(L)' 'MKLHKIAFILLIIGGLNWGLEVLGYGLANYLPATLMTVVYVLVALSALYEAFGHKGMCKACGN' A
#
# COMPACT_ATOMS: atom_id res chain seq x y z
N MET A 1 -14.49 3.74 -7.22
CA MET A 1 -13.60 4.69 -7.94
C MET A 1 -12.67 5.50 -7.02
N LYS A 2 -13.16 6.31 -6.04
CA LYS A 2 -12.25 7.11 -5.18
C LYS A 2 -11.40 6.25 -4.23
N LEU A 3 -12.03 5.28 -3.55
CA LEU A 3 -11.33 4.41 -2.59
C LEU A 3 -10.30 3.48 -3.24
N HIS A 4 -10.60 2.96 -4.43
CA HIS A 4 -9.66 2.22 -5.29
C HIS A 4 -8.35 2.98 -5.51
N LYS A 5 -8.41 4.25 -5.93
CA LYS A 5 -7.19 5.05 -6.17
C LYS A 5 -6.38 5.25 -4.90
N ILE A 6 -7.04 5.51 -3.76
CA ILE A 6 -6.36 5.72 -2.48
C ILE A 6 -5.67 4.43 -2.03
N ALA A 7 -6.39 3.30 -2.03
CA ALA A 7 -5.84 1.99 -1.69
C ALA A 7 -4.68 1.62 -2.63
N PHE A 8 -4.83 1.84 -3.94
CA PHE A 8 -3.77 1.56 -4.91
C PHE A 8 -2.51 2.41 -4.67
N ILE A 9 -2.65 3.71 -4.37
CA ILE A 9 -1.51 4.58 -4.03
C ILE A 9 -0.81 4.09 -2.76
N LEU A 10 -1.57 3.78 -1.71
CA LEU A 10 -1.01 3.25 -0.45
C LEU A 10 -0.29 1.91 -0.67
N LEU A 11 -0.83 1.04 -1.53
CA LEU A 11 -0.20 -0.21 -1.91
C LEU A 11 1.13 0.02 -2.64
N ILE A 12 1.19 0.98 -3.56
CA ILE A 12 2.44 1.36 -4.24
C ILE A 12 3.47 1.91 -3.25
N ILE A 13 3.05 2.80 -2.32
CA ILE A 13 3.95 3.32 -1.28
C ILE A 13 4.51 2.18 -0.43
N GLY A 14 3.67 1.22 -0.03
CA GLY A 14 4.10 0.03 0.69
C GLY A 14 5.13 -0.80 -0.08
N GLY A 15 4.86 -1.08 -1.36
CA GLY A 15 5.78 -1.83 -2.23
C GLY A 15 7.12 -1.11 -2.45
N LEU A 16 7.09 0.22 -2.67
CA LEU A 16 8.31 1.03 -2.78
C LEU A 16 9.10 1.04 -1.47
N ASN A 17 8.42 1.12 -0.31
CA ASN A 17 9.08 1.03 0.98
C ASN A 17 9.82 -0.30 1.15
N TRP A 18 9.24 -1.43 0.74
CA TRP A 18 9.94 -2.72 0.77
C TRP A 18 11.21 -2.71 -0.07
N GLY A 19 11.21 -2.04 -1.23
CA GLY A 19 12.41 -1.82 -2.02
C GLY A 19 13.46 -0.97 -1.29
N LEU A 20 13.04 0.11 -0.62
CA LEU A 20 13.94 0.95 0.17
C LEU A 20 14.46 0.22 1.41
N GLU A 21 13.68 -0.66 2.02
CA GLU A 21 14.08 -1.47 3.18
C GLU A 21 15.28 -2.36 2.84
N VAL A 22 15.27 -3.00 1.67
CA VAL A 22 16.40 -3.79 1.16
C VAL A 22 17.66 -2.94 0.99
N LEU A 23 17.51 -1.65 0.69
CA LEU A 23 18.62 -0.72 0.55
C LEU A 23 19.03 -0.06 1.88
N GLY A 24 18.38 -0.41 3.00
CA GLY A 24 18.61 0.20 4.31
C GLY A 24 18.02 1.60 4.49
N TYR A 25 17.20 2.07 3.54
CA TYR A 25 16.51 3.36 3.56
C TYR A 25 15.01 3.24 3.84
N GLY A 26 14.59 2.14 4.47
CA GLY A 26 13.19 1.90 4.80
C GLY A 26 12.62 2.96 5.75
N LEU A 27 11.32 3.24 5.63
CA LEU A 27 10.59 4.21 6.44
C LEU A 27 10.67 3.90 7.94
N ALA A 28 10.86 2.64 8.31
CA ALA A 28 11.03 2.21 9.70
C ALA A 28 12.23 2.89 10.41
N ASN A 29 13.23 3.33 9.65
CA ASN A 29 14.41 4.02 10.18
C ASN A 29 14.16 5.51 10.46
N TYR A 30 13.11 6.09 9.89
CA TYR A 30 12.84 7.53 9.94
C TYR A 30 11.59 7.90 10.75
N LEU A 31 10.73 6.94 11.05
CA LEU A 31 9.44 7.16 11.69
C LEU A 31 9.34 6.43 13.04
N PRO A 32 8.62 7.00 14.03
CA PRO A 32 8.36 6.32 15.29
C PRO A 32 7.61 5.00 15.09
N ALA A 33 7.92 3.99 15.91
CA ALA A 33 7.34 2.64 15.82
C ALA A 33 5.79 2.63 15.81
N THR A 34 5.16 3.49 16.62
CA THR A 34 3.70 3.63 16.65
C THR A 34 3.14 4.09 15.31
N LEU A 35 3.80 5.05 14.65
CA LEU A 35 3.35 5.57 13.35
C LEU A 35 3.60 4.56 12.24
N MET A 36 4.71 3.81 12.30
CA MET A 36 4.99 2.71 11.37
C MET A 36 3.95 1.60 11.46
N THR A 37 3.47 1.28 12.67
CA THR A 37 2.40 0.30 12.85
C THR A 37 1.13 0.72 12.11
N VAL A 38 0.76 2.01 12.20
CA VAL A 38 -0.39 2.55 11.45
C VAL A 38 -0.18 2.42 9.94
N VAL A 39 1.02 2.77 9.44
CA VAL A 39 1.35 2.64 8.01
C VAL A 39 1.22 1.19 7.56
N TYR A 40 1.75 0.22 8.31
CA TYR A 40 1.64 -1.19 7.96
C TYR A 40 0.21 -1.69 7.93
N VAL A 41 -0.62 -1.30 8.89
CA VAL A 41 -2.05 -1.64 8.88
C VAL A 41 -2.74 -1.05 7.65
N LEU A 42 -2.48 0.22 7.31
CA LEU A 42 -3.08 0.87 6.14
C LEU A 42 -2.64 0.23 4.82
N VAL A 43 -1.37 -0.15 4.69
CA VAL A 43 -0.84 -0.86 3.52
C VAL A 43 -1.48 -2.25 3.40
N ALA A 44 -1.59 -2.99 4.51
CA ALA A 44 -2.21 -4.32 4.53
C ALA A 44 -3.69 -4.26 4.13
N LEU A 45 -4.47 -3.32 4.70
CA LEU A 45 -5.88 -3.12 4.35
C LEU A 45 -6.03 -2.73 2.87
N SER A 46 -5.13 -1.89 2.36
CA SER A 46 -5.10 -1.50 0.95
C SER A 46 -4.82 -2.69 0.03
N ALA A 47 -3.88 -3.56 0.41
CA ALA A 47 -3.56 -4.78 -0.32
C ALA A 47 -4.77 -5.72 -0.39
N LEU A 48 -5.48 -5.92 0.72
CA LEU A 48 -6.70 -6.74 0.75
C LEU A 48 -7.81 -6.13 -0.12
N TYR A 49 -8.05 -4.83 -0.01
CA TYR A 49 -9.07 -4.12 -0.79
C TYR A 49 -8.83 -4.25 -2.30
N GLU A 50 -7.58 -4.07 -2.74
CA GLU A 50 -7.20 -4.28 -4.13
C GLU A 50 -7.28 -5.77 -4.51
N ALA A 51 -6.77 -6.69 -3.69
CA ALA A 51 -6.79 -8.12 -4.02
C ALA A 51 -8.21 -8.66 -4.29
N PHE A 52 -9.21 -8.24 -3.50
CA PHE A 52 -10.58 -8.74 -3.64
C PHE A 52 -11.46 -7.93 -4.59
N GLY A 53 -11.13 -6.65 -4.86
CA GLY A 53 -12.00 -5.77 -5.64
C GLY A 53 -11.39 -5.20 -6.92
N HIS A 54 -10.08 -5.33 -7.14
CA HIS A 54 -9.38 -4.61 -8.21
C HIS A 54 -9.97 -4.86 -9.60
N LYS A 55 -10.26 -6.12 -9.93
CA LYS A 55 -10.82 -6.50 -11.25
C LYS A 55 -12.15 -5.79 -11.53
N GLY A 56 -13.01 -5.58 -10.52
CA GLY A 56 -14.28 -4.88 -10.67
C GLY A 56 -14.19 -3.35 -10.67
N MET A 57 -13.03 -2.78 -10.28
CA MET A 57 -12.84 -1.34 -10.11
C MET A 57 -11.89 -0.72 -11.13
N CYS A 58 -10.95 -1.51 -11.66
CA CYS A 58 -9.94 -1.06 -12.60
C CYS A 58 -10.45 -1.23 -14.03
N LYS A 59 -10.43 -0.15 -14.83
CA LYS A 59 -10.90 -0.18 -16.23
C LYS A 59 -10.04 -1.07 -17.14
N ALA A 60 -8.76 -1.26 -16.80
CA ALA A 60 -7.85 -2.09 -17.58
C ALA A 60 -7.94 -3.58 -17.22
N CYS A 61 -8.40 -3.89 -16.00
CA CYS A 61 -8.51 -5.26 -15.51
C CYS A 61 -9.96 -5.76 -15.46
N GLY A 62 -10.93 -4.85 -15.51
CA GLY A 62 -12.34 -5.16 -15.67
C GLY A 62 -12.60 -5.62 -17.09
N ASN A 63 -13.11 -6.84 -17.21
CA ASN A 63 -13.76 -7.29 -18.44
C ASN A 63 -14.98 -6.39 -18.71
#